data_AF-A0A4V2V7U3-F1
#
_entry.id   AF-A0A4V2V7U3-F1
#
_cell.length_a   1.000
_cell.length_b   1.000
_cell.length_c   1.000
_cell.angle_alpha   90.00
_cell.angle_beta   90.00
_cell.angle_gamma   90.00
#
_symmetry.space_group_name_H-M   'P 1'
#
loop_
_entity.id
_entity.type
_entity.pdbx_description
1 polymer ?
#
loop_
_entity_poly.entity_id
_entity_poly.type
_entity_poly.pdbx_seq_one_letter_code
_entity_poly.pdbx_strand_id
1 'polypeptide(L)'
;MLFIRGDAQSGTSSPVVVERGVISRQFAAKIARRQLRYLMELPQGPEPDASGYKGFFYHFLDIENGRRVWQYELSTIDSAFLFAGALTVATFFDRDTAEEAEVRRLANQRYDRADWSWACNGELTLTDGWTPENGFIPHRWRGYDEGLLLYFLGLGSPNHRLEPESYAACTATYEWKGIYGRGLLYSGGPFSPISCRIFGWTFGVFAQQEYAIRNSMNFVGYGQYCWGFTACDGLGWITRKVNGVERQFFDYIARVAPFGPDDGTIAPWVVIASLPFAPETVVPTVRNFARMPLGMTRLYGFKPSFNQSFAVEDNPTEWWISPCHFGID
;
A
#
# COMPACT_ATOMS: atom_id res chain seq x y z
N MET A 1 -13.14 -3.99 -11.10
CA MET A 1 -13.16 -3.38 -9.76
C MET A 1 -12.19 -2.20 -9.78
N LEU A 2 -12.66 -1.02 -9.40
CA LEU A 2 -11.81 0.14 -9.20
C LEU A 2 -11.34 0.11 -7.74
N PHE A 3 -10.05 -0.14 -7.57
CA PHE A 3 -9.43 -0.13 -6.26
C PHE A 3 -8.66 1.18 -6.13
N ILE A 4 -9.20 2.09 -5.32
CA ILE A 4 -8.81 3.50 -5.30
C ILE A 4 -7.31 3.69 -5.04
N ARG A 5 -6.73 2.87 -4.15
CA ARG A 5 -5.29 2.89 -3.87
C ARG A 5 -4.43 2.28 -4.99
N GLY A 6 -4.97 1.38 -5.81
CA GLY A 6 -4.29 0.88 -7.01
C GLY A 6 -4.26 1.92 -8.13
N ASP A 7 -5.34 2.69 -8.30
CA ASP A 7 -5.36 3.81 -9.25
C ASP A 7 -4.44 4.95 -8.83
N ALA A 8 -4.30 5.18 -7.52
CA ALA A 8 -3.30 6.08 -6.96
C ALA A 8 -1.88 5.71 -7.37
N GLN A 9 -1.52 4.43 -7.24
CA GLN A 9 -0.21 3.91 -7.62
C GLN A 9 0.01 3.94 -9.14
N SER A 10 -1.06 3.74 -9.93
CA SER A 10 -1.03 3.97 -11.37
C SER A 10 -0.72 5.44 -11.72
N GLY A 11 -1.32 6.39 -10.99
CA GLY A 11 -1.02 7.81 -11.12
C GLY A 11 0.45 8.14 -10.85
N THR A 12 1.02 7.64 -9.76
CA THR A 12 2.45 7.88 -9.42
C THR A 12 3.41 7.15 -10.37
N SER A 13 2.98 6.09 -11.04
CA SER A 13 3.78 5.40 -12.06
C SER A 13 3.91 6.18 -13.39
N SER A 14 2.95 7.08 -13.67
CA SER A 14 2.87 7.82 -14.94
C SER A 14 4.12 8.67 -15.25
N PRO A 15 4.65 9.49 -14.31
CA PRO A 15 5.91 10.18 -14.51
C PRO A 15 7.06 9.23 -14.89
N VAL A 16 7.17 8.10 -14.22
CA VAL A 16 8.26 7.13 -14.42
C VAL A 16 8.22 6.57 -15.84
N VAL A 17 7.06 6.11 -16.31
CA VAL A 17 6.95 5.52 -17.66
C VAL A 17 7.13 6.55 -18.77
N VAL A 18 6.80 7.83 -18.52
CA VAL A 18 7.06 8.93 -19.46
C VAL A 18 8.55 9.26 -19.52
N GLU A 19 9.20 9.43 -18.37
CA GLU A 19 10.65 9.74 -18.29
C GLU A 19 11.51 8.59 -18.83
N ARG A 20 11.02 7.35 -18.75
CA ARG A 20 11.66 6.18 -19.36
C ARG A 20 11.33 5.98 -20.84
N GLY A 21 10.52 6.84 -21.44
CA GLY A 21 10.16 6.77 -22.85
C GLY A 21 9.28 5.57 -23.23
N VAL A 22 8.63 4.93 -22.25
CA VAL A 22 7.73 3.79 -22.48
C VAL A 22 6.43 4.27 -23.15
N ILE A 23 5.92 5.43 -22.71
CA ILE A 23 4.77 6.10 -23.33
C ILE A 23 5.07 7.59 -23.53
N SER A 24 4.40 8.22 -24.49
CA SER A 24 4.56 9.66 -24.71
C SER A 24 3.89 10.47 -23.59
N ARG A 25 4.48 11.62 -23.25
CA ARG A 25 3.93 12.53 -22.25
C ARG A 25 2.50 12.98 -22.61
N GLN A 26 2.26 13.28 -23.88
CA GLN A 26 0.92 13.68 -24.34
C GLN A 26 -0.11 12.57 -24.13
N PHE A 27 0.26 11.32 -24.39
CA PHE A 27 -0.62 10.18 -24.16
C PHE A 27 -0.89 9.96 -22.67
N ALA A 28 0.15 10.06 -21.84
CA ALA A 28 0.00 9.95 -20.38
C ALA A 28 -0.88 11.07 -19.80
N ALA A 29 -0.72 12.32 -20.25
CA ALA A 29 -1.55 13.44 -19.84
C ALA A 29 -3.04 13.23 -20.19
N LYS A 30 -3.33 12.65 -21.36
CA LYS A 30 -4.71 12.27 -21.77
C LYS A 30 -5.33 11.25 -20.83
N ILE A 31 -4.56 10.21 -20.47
CA ILE A 31 -5.02 9.16 -19.53
C ILE A 31 -5.30 9.77 -18.16
N ALA A 32 -4.33 10.51 -17.61
CA ALA A 32 -4.48 11.19 -16.32
C ALA A 32 -5.70 12.12 -16.29
N ARG A 33 -5.87 12.94 -17.33
CA ARG A 33 -7.03 13.84 -17.44
C ARG A 33 -8.35 13.08 -17.45
N ARG A 34 -8.44 11.98 -18.21
CA ARG A 34 -9.65 11.15 -18.29
C ARG A 34 -9.98 10.53 -16.93
N GLN A 35 -8.99 9.99 -16.23
CA GLN A 35 -9.16 9.41 -14.90
C GLN A 35 -9.61 10.45 -13.88
N LEU A 36 -8.93 11.60 -13.81
CA LEU A 36 -9.29 12.67 -12.88
C LEU A 36 -10.68 13.23 -13.17
N ARG A 37 -11.06 13.37 -14.44
CA ARG A 37 -12.41 13.81 -14.83
C ARG A 37 -13.47 12.80 -14.40
N TYR A 38 -13.26 11.52 -14.68
CA TYR A 38 -14.15 10.45 -14.24
C TYR A 38 -14.35 10.49 -12.71
N LEU A 39 -13.26 10.55 -11.94
CA LEU A 39 -13.30 10.65 -10.48
C LEU A 39 -14.03 11.91 -9.98
N MET A 40 -13.98 13.02 -10.72
CA MET A 40 -14.69 14.26 -10.37
C MET A 40 -16.20 14.18 -10.62
N GLU A 41 -16.62 13.39 -11.61
CA GLU A 41 -18.03 13.18 -12.01
C GLU A 41 -18.75 12.12 -11.15
N LEU A 42 -17.99 11.32 -10.41
CA LEU A 42 -18.53 10.29 -9.53
C LEU A 42 -19.46 10.86 -8.44
N PRO A 43 -20.62 10.22 -8.16
CA PRO A 43 -21.57 10.68 -7.15
C PRO A 43 -20.93 10.71 -5.75
N GLN A 44 -21.16 11.81 -5.03
CA GLN A 44 -20.67 12.01 -3.67
C GLN A 44 -21.84 12.43 -2.79
N GLY A 45 -22.05 11.75 -1.68
CA GLY A 45 -23.17 11.99 -0.80
C GLY A 45 -23.31 10.94 0.30
N PRO A 46 -24.26 11.13 1.23
CA PRO A 46 -24.49 10.21 2.33
C PRO A 46 -25.19 8.92 1.90
N GLU A 47 -25.60 8.80 0.63
CA GLU A 47 -26.32 7.64 0.12
C GLU A 47 -25.46 6.36 0.15
N PRO A 48 -26.07 5.18 0.45
CA PRO A 48 -25.36 3.91 0.52
C PRO A 48 -24.59 3.49 -0.73
N ASP A 49 -24.98 3.97 -1.91
CA ASP A 49 -24.42 3.60 -3.21
C ASP A 49 -23.63 4.72 -3.90
N ALA A 50 -23.36 5.82 -3.18
CA ALA A 50 -22.47 6.88 -3.65
C ALA A 50 -21.03 6.37 -3.81
N SER A 51 -20.20 7.05 -4.59
CA SER A 51 -18.78 6.73 -4.74
C SER A 51 -17.93 7.20 -3.56
N GLY A 52 -18.50 8.06 -2.72
CA GLY A 52 -17.87 8.52 -1.50
C GLY A 52 -18.66 9.64 -0.84
N TYR A 53 -18.11 10.18 0.23
CA TYR A 53 -18.75 11.21 1.02
C TYR A 53 -17.69 12.20 1.51
N LYS A 54 -18.05 13.49 1.62
CA LYS A 54 -17.18 14.54 2.16
C LYS A 54 -15.81 14.65 1.45
N GLY A 55 -15.78 14.33 0.15
CA GLY A 55 -14.59 14.38 -0.70
C GLY A 55 -13.74 13.11 -0.71
N PHE A 56 -13.93 12.23 0.28
CA PHE A 56 -13.28 10.92 0.36
C PHE A 56 -14.03 9.87 -0.48
N PHE A 57 -13.46 8.67 -0.63
CA PHE A 57 -13.98 7.57 -1.43
C PHE A 57 -14.12 6.28 -0.62
N TYR A 58 -15.03 5.42 -1.08
CA TYR A 58 -15.11 4.04 -0.60
C TYR A 58 -13.93 3.21 -1.08
N HIS A 59 -13.51 2.27 -0.23
CA HIS A 59 -12.38 1.37 -0.44
C HIS A 59 -12.42 0.68 -1.81
N PHE A 60 -13.61 0.20 -2.18
CA PHE A 60 -13.88 -0.44 -3.46
C PHE A 60 -15.05 0.21 -4.16
N LEU A 61 -14.84 0.53 -5.43
CA LEU A 61 -15.89 0.97 -6.35
C LEU A 61 -16.03 -0.01 -7.51
N ASP A 62 -17.25 -0.13 -8.02
CA ASP A 62 -17.50 -0.83 -9.27
C ASP A 62 -16.77 -0.12 -10.43
N ILE A 63 -16.16 -0.87 -11.34
CA ILE A 63 -15.34 -0.27 -12.41
C ILE A 63 -16.17 0.35 -13.54
N GLU A 64 -17.39 -0.12 -13.72
CA GLU A 64 -18.24 0.34 -14.82
C GLU A 64 -19.00 1.60 -14.42
N ASN A 65 -19.54 1.62 -13.20
CA ASN A 65 -20.42 2.70 -12.74
C ASN A 65 -19.85 3.52 -11.56
N GLY A 66 -18.74 3.10 -10.97
CA GLY A 66 -18.06 3.84 -9.91
C GLY A 66 -18.79 3.87 -8.57
N ARG A 67 -19.83 3.04 -8.36
CA ARG A 67 -20.59 3.00 -7.11
C ARG A 67 -19.93 2.11 -6.06
N ARG A 68 -20.20 2.39 -4.79
CA ARG A 68 -19.74 1.55 -3.66
C ARG A 68 -20.21 0.11 -3.85
N VAL A 69 -19.30 -0.84 -3.60
CA VAL A 69 -19.59 -2.28 -3.65
C VAL A 69 -19.40 -2.95 -2.29
N TRP A 70 -20.12 -4.05 -2.09
CA TRP A 70 -20.03 -4.93 -0.91
C TRP A 70 -20.13 -4.27 0.46
N GLN A 71 -20.78 -3.10 0.54
CA GLN A 71 -20.94 -2.34 1.79
C GLN A 71 -19.61 -1.96 2.46
N TYR A 72 -18.50 -1.92 1.71
CA TYR A 72 -17.20 -1.50 2.23
C TYR A 72 -17.21 -0.07 2.73
N GLU A 73 -16.31 0.24 3.65
CA GLU A 73 -16.18 1.56 4.24
C GLU A 73 -15.63 2.61 3.28
N LEU A 74 -15.99 3.85 3.56
CA LEU A 74 -15.24 5.01 3.13
C LEU A 74 -13.87 4.92 3.79
N SER A 75 -12.82 4.86 2.99
CA SER A 75 -11.45 4.64 3.46
C SER A 75 -10.68 5.94 3.38
N THR A 76 -10.29 6.47 4.54
CA THR A 76 -9.51 7.71 4.59
C THR A 76 -8.13 7.50 3.97
N ILE A 77 -7.50 6.35 4.25
CA ILE A 77 -6.16 6.00 3.73
C ILE A 77 -6.13 5.80 2.21
N ASP A 78 -7.10 5.10 1.63
CA ASP A 78 -7.12 4.89 0.18
C ASP A 78 -7.38 6.19 -0.57
N SER A 79 -8.25 7.04 0.00
CA SER A 79 -8.48 8.39 -0.51
C SER A 79 -7.20 9.23 -0.47
N ALA A 80 -6.43 9.15 0.61
CA ALA A 80 -5.15 9.86 0.74
C ALA A 80 -4.10 9.39 -0.26
N PHE A 81 -4.00 8.08 -0.51
CA PHE A 81 -3.17 7.58 -1.60
C PHE A 81 -3.62 8.15 -2.93
N LEU A 82 -4.92 8.13 -3.23
CA LEU A 82 -5.46 8.71 -4.48
C LEU A 82 -5.10 10.20 -4.62
N PHE A 83 -5.21 10.98 -3.56
CA PHE A 83 -4.83 12.39 -3.57
C PHE A 83 -3.34 12.57 -3.81
N ALA A 84 -2.48 11.80 -3.13
CA ALA A 84 -1.04 11.83 -3.37
C ALA A 84 -0.69 11.50 -4.84
N GLY A 85 -1.35 10.50 -5.42
CA GLY A 85 -1.20 10.16 -6.84
C GLY A 85 -1.64 11.28 -7.77
N ALA A 86 -2.81 11.88 -7.53
CA ALA A 86 -3.33 13.00 -8.30
C ALA A 86 -2.41 14.24 -8.22
N LEU A 87 -1.92 14.59 -7.03
CA LEU A 87 -1.01 15.72 -6.82
C LEU A 87 0.38 15.47 -7.44
N THR A 88 0.86 14.23 -7.43
CA THR A 88 2.10 13.84 -8.13
C THR A 88 1.96 14.06 -9.65
N VAL A 89 0.85 13.58 -10.23
CA VAL A 89 0.51 13.77 -11.64
C VAL A 89 0.40 15.26 -11.98
N ALA A 90 -0.28 16.06 -11.15
CA ALA A 90 -0.40 17.50 -11.34
C ALA A 90 0.95 18.23 -11.29
N THR A 91 1.85 17.78 -10.42
CA THR A 91 3.21 18.33 -10.32
C THR A 91 4.04 17.99 -11.55
N PHE A 92 3.89 16.76 -12.08
CA PHE A 92 4.65 16.31 -13.25
C PHE A 92 4.18 16.93 -14.57
N PHE A 93 2.86 17.08 -14.75
CA PHE A 93 2.25 17.68 -15.94
C PHE A 93 2.15 19.21 -15.80
N ASP A 94 3.30 19.86 -15.92
CA ASP A 94 3.55 21.29 -15.67
C ASP A 94 3.63 22.18 -16.94
N ARG A 95 3.48 21.63 -18.15
CA ARG A 95 3.59 22.42 -19.39
C ARG A 95 2.38 23.36 -19.56
N ASP A 96 2.62 24.45 -20.29
CA ASP A 96 1.60 25.41 -20.69
C ASP A 96 0.79 24.89 -21.89
N THR A 97 -0.07 23.90 -21.61
CA THR A 97 -1.03 23.35 -22.56
C THR A 97 -2.39 23.22 -21.89
N ALA A 98 -3.48 23.33 -22.66
CA ALA A 98 -4.83 23.19 -22.12
C ALA A 98 -5.06 21.84 -21.42
N GLU A 99 -4.46 20.77 -21.95
CA GLU A 99 -4.60 19.41 -21.41
C GLU A 99 -3.91 19.27 -20.04
N GLU A 100 -2.65 19.70 -19.92
CA GLU A 100 -1.92 19.64 -18.64
C GLU A 100 -2.46 20.66 -17.62
N ALA A 101 -2.92 21.83 -18.06
CA ALA A 101 -3.61 22.79 -17.20
C ALA A 101 -4.89 22.20 -16.59
N GLU A 102 -5.66 21.44 -17.38
CA GLU A 102 -6.85 20.77 -16.87
C GLU A 102 -6.51 19.65 -15.87
N VAL A 103 -5.45 18.87 -16.12
CA VAL A 103 -4.94 17.87 -15.16
C VAL A 103 -4.64 18.51 -13.81
N ARG A 104 -3.87 19.60 -13.79
CA ARG A 104 -3.55 20.34 -12.57
C ARG A 104 -4.80 20.84 -11.86
N ARG A 105 -5.73 21.43 -12.60
CA ARG A 105 -6.99 21.95 -12.05
C ARG A 105 -7.82 20.84 -11.40
N LEU A 106 -8.03 19.71 -12.09
CA LEU A 106 -8.85 18.60 -11.59
C LEU A 106 -8.23 17.94 -10.35
N ALA A 107 -6.92 17.72 -10.35
CA ALA A 107 -6.22 17.13 -9.21
C ALA A 107 -6.31 17.99 -7.95
N ASN A 108 -6.03 19.30 -8.06
CA ASN A 108 -6.15 20.23 -6.92
C ASN A 108 -7.60 20.31 -6.44
N GLN A 109 -8.56 20.49 -7.35
CA GLN A 109 -9.99 20.52 -6.98
C GLN A 109 -10.45 19.24 -6.28
N ARG A 110 -9.87 18.07 -6.61
CA ARG A 110 -10.22 16.83 -5.94
C ARG A 110 -9.70 16.79 -4.50
N TYR A 111 -8.44 17.16 -4.31
CA TYR A 111 -7.81 17.23 -2.99
C TYR A 111 -8.50 18.27 -2.10
N ASP A 112 -8.81 19.45 -2.64
CA ASP A 112 -9.45 20.56 -1.91
C ASP A 112 -10.85 20.23 -1.38
N ARG A 113 -11.53 19.21 -1.94
CA ARG A 113 -12.87 18.76 -1.53
C ARG A 113 -12.84 17.86 -0.30
N ALA A 114 -11.68 17.33 0.09
CA ALA A 114 -11.57 16.41 1.22
C ALA A 114 -11.76 17.16 2.55
N ASP A 115 -12.80 16.80 3.30
CA ASP A 115 -13.10 17.42 4.59
C ASP A 115 -12.34 16.71 5.71
N TRP A 116 -11.04 17.01 5.87
CA TRP A 116 -10.18 16.36 6.88
C TRP A 116 -10.67 16.59 8.30
N SER A 117 -11.21 17.79 8.57
CA SER A 117 -11.85 18.13 9.85
C SER A 117 -13.05 17.22 10.18
N TRP A 118 -13.87 16.89 9.18
CA TRP A 118 -14.96 15.93 9.33
C TRP A 118 -14.42 14.51 9.61
N ALA A 119 -13.37 14.10 8.91
CA ALA A 119 -12.77 12.76 9.07
C ALA A 119 -12.11 12.54 10.45
N CYS A 120 -11.91 13.60 11.23
CA CYS A 120 -11.49 13.50 12.63
C CYS A 120 -12.63 13.10 13.59
N ASN A 121 -13.90 13.22 13.16
CA ASN A 121 -15.07 12.97 13.99
C ASN A 121 -14.99 13.68 15.36
N GLY A 122 -14.63 14.97 15.35
CA GLY A 122 -14.54 15.81 16.55
C GLY A 122 -13.34 15.56 17.48
N GLU A 123 -12.40 14.69 17.12
CA GLU A 123 -11.16 14.45 17.88
C GLU A 123 -9.92 14.98 17.14
N LEU A 124 -8.71 14.73 17.67
CA LEU A 124 -7.46 15.15 17.04
C LEU A 124 -6.92 14.14 16.00
N THR A 125 -7.35 12.88 16.05
CA THR A 125 -6.82 11.81 15.19
C THR A 125 -7.85 11.41 14.14
N LEU A 126 -7.41 11.14 12.91
CA LEU A 126 -8.28 10.70 11.82
C LEU A 126 -8.87 9.31 12.09
N THR A 127 -10.12 9.08 11.69
CA THR A 127 -10.73 7.75 11.71
C THR A 127 -10.29 6.91 10.52
N ASP A 128 -10.26 5.59 10.67
CA ASP A 128 -9.95 4.67 9.58
C ASP A 128 -10.97 4.78 8.44
N GLY A 129 -12.25 4.92 8.81
CA GLY A 129 -13.31 5.04 7.83
C GLY A 129 -14.69 5.35 8.39
N TRP A 130 -15.66 5.34 7.48
CA TRP A 130 -17.06 5.67 7.76
C TRP A 130 -17.99 4.82 6.88
N THR A 131 -19.17 4.47 7.37
CA THR A 131 -20.23 3.88 6.55
C THR A 131 -21.55 4.64 6.71
N PRO A 132 -22.38 4.73 5.65
CA PRO A 132 -23.74 5.27 5.70
C PRO A 132 -24.61 4.60 6.76
N GLU A 133 -24.41 3.31 6.98
CA GLU A 133 -25.25 2.49 7.86
C GLU A 133 -24.93 2.72 9.34
N ASN A 134 -23.64 2.91 9.68
CA ASN A 134 -23.17 2.86 11.07
C ASN A 134 -22.39 4.11 11.52
N GLY A 135 -22.09 5.04 10.62
CA GLY A 135 -21.26 6.18 10.91
C GLY A 135 -19.77 5.83 10.92
N PHE A 136 -18.99 6.51 11.78
CA PHE A 136 -17.55 6.32 11.85
C PHE A 136 -17.16 4.97 12.46
N ILE A 137 -16.16 4.34 11.84
CA ILE A 137 -15.53 3.13 12.38
C ILE A 137 -14.77 3.52 13.66
N PRO A 138 -14.77 2.66 14.71
CA PRO A 138 -14.11 2.99 15.99
C PRO A 138 -12.58 3.09 15.89
N HIS A 139 -11.98 2.52 14.84
CA HIS A 139 -10.54 2.57 14.61
C HIS A 139 -10.07 3.94 14.12
N ARG A 140 -8.89 4.34 14.57
CA ARG A 140 -8.28 5.64 14.30
C ARG A 140 -6.81 5.47 14.00
N TRP A 141 -6.32 6.27 13.05
CA TRP A 141 -4.91 6.34 12.66
C TRP A 141 -4.07 6.91 13.81
N ARG A 142 -3.43 6.04 14.56
CA ARG A 142 -2.58 6.36 15.70
C ARG A 142 -1.35 5.47 15.66
N GLY A 143 -0.19 6.08 15.81
CA GLY A 143 1.06 5.35 15.80
C GLY A 143 1.74 5.36 14.45
N TYR A 144 2.84 4.63 14.43
CA TYR A 144 3.66 4.47 13.26
C TYR A 144 2.96 3.41 12.43
N ASP A 145 2.44 3.78 11.25
CA ASP A 145 1.75 2.95 10.27
C ASP A 145 1.71 3.69 8.91
N GLU A 146 1.02 3.15 7.91
CA GLU A 146 0.86 3.78 6.59
C GLU A 146 0.14 5.15 6.62
N GLY A 147 -0.56 5.45 7.72
CA GLY A 147 -1.40 6.62 7.91
C GLY A 147 -0.64 7.93 8.08
N LEU A 148 0.69 7.93 8.19
CA LEU A 148 1.47 9.17 8.27
C LEU A 148 1.20 10.13 7.08
N LEU A 149 0.99 9.57 5.88
CA LEU A 149 0.65 10.34 4.68
C LEU A 149 -0.67 11.13 4.85
N LEU A 150 -1.64 10.56 5.56
CA LEU A 150 -2.92 11.21 5.84
C LEU A 150 -2.72 12.53 6.58
N TYR A 151 -1.86 12.52 7.60
CA TYR A 151 -1.61 13.70 8.42
C TYR A 151 -0.87 14.78 7.62
N PHE A 152 0.09 14.42 6.77
CA PHE A 152 0.74 15.41 5.90
C PHE A 152 -0.24 16.04 4.90
N LEU A 153 -1.10 15.24 4.27
CA LEU A 153 -2.12 15.75 3.37
C LEU A 153 -3.18 16.57 4.10
N GLY A 154 -3.62 16.13 5.28
CA GLY A 154 -4.63 16.86 6.05
C GLY A 154 -4.11 18.20 6.61
N LEU A 155 -2.86 18.24 7.06
CA LEU A 155 -2.21 19.49 7.53
C LEU A 155 -1.88 20.43 6.38
N GLY A 156 -1.51 19.88 5.21
CA GLY A 156 -1.22 20.66 4.00
C GLY A 156 -2.46 21.12 3.23
N SER A 157 -3.66 20.71 3.65
CA SER A 157 -4.88 20.99 2.91
C SER A 157 -5.21 22.49 2.95
N PRO A 158 -5.53 23.12 1.80
CA PRO A 158 -5.89 24.54 1.78
C PRO A 158 -7.29 24.77 2.38
N ASN A 159 -8.17 23.76 2.34
CA ASN A 159 -9.52 23.79 2.89
C ASN A 159 -9.71 22.63 3.87
N HIS A 160 -10.62 22.79 4.84
CA HIS A 160 -10.97 21.74 5.82
C HIS A 160 -9.77 21.07 6.50
N ARG A 161 -8.70 21.83 6.73
CA ARG A 161 -7.41 21.32 7.21
C ARG A 161 -7.51 20.70 8.61
N LEU A 162 -6.54 19.84 8.92
CA LEU A 162 -6.32 19.37 10.29
C LEU A 162 -5.74 20.47 11.17
N GLU A 163 -6.00 20.37 12.48
CA GLU A 163 -5.34 21.20 13.47
C GLU A 163 -3.88 20.75 13.65
N PRO A 164 -2.93 21.66 13.92
CA PRO A 164 -1.52 21.32 14.13
C PRO A 164 -1.31 20.23 15.19
N GLU A 165 -2.15 20.20 16.22
CA GLU A 165 -2.12 19.25 17.33
C GLU A 165 -2.42 17.81 16.88
N SER A 166 -3.07 17.62 15.72
CA SER A 166 -3.33 16.29 15.16
C SER A 166 -2.05 15.49 14.93
N TYR A 167 -0.94 16.15 14.58
CA TYR A 167 0.35 15.48 14.40
C TYR A 167 0.93 14.95 15.72
N ALA A 168 0.85 15.75 16.78
CA ALA A 168 1.27 15.32 18.10
C ALA A 168 0.39 14.16 18.61
N ALA A 169 -0.91 14.21 18.33
CA ALA A 169 -1.85 13.16 18.73
C ALA A 169 -1.59 11.84 17.97
N CYS A 170 -1.27 11.89 16.68
CA CYS A 170 -1.00 10.67 15.91
C CYS A 170 0.35 10.04 16.23
N THR A 171 1.34 10.84 16.62
CA THR A 171 2.69 10.38 16.98
C THR A 171 2.84 9.99 18.47
N ALA A 172 1.78 10.14 19.28
CA ALA A 172 1.83 9.95 20.72
C ALA A 172 2.21 8.52 21.17
N THR A 173 2.03 7.50 20.33
CA THR A 173 2.31 6.10 20.64
C THR A 173 3.65 5.60 20.06
N TYR A 174 4.49 6.51 19.58
CA TYR A 174 5.78 6.18 18.98
C TYR A 174 6.77 5.78 20.07
N GLU A 175 7.41 4.63 19.89
CA GLU A 175 8.39 4.07 20.81
C GLU A 175 9.65 3.66 20.05
N TRP A 176 10.82 3.91 20.64
CA TRP A 176 12.07 3.35 20.12
C TRP A 176 12.25 1.92 20.64
N LYS A 177 12.48 0.97 19.75
CA LYS A 177 12.82 -0.43 20.08
C LYS A 177 14.16 -0.84 19.49
N GLY A 178 14.92 -1.60 20.26
CA GLY A 178 16.14 -2.26 19.77
C GLY A 178 15.80 -3.60 19.13
N ILE A 179 15.92 -3.71 17.81
CA ILE A 179 15.74 -4.97 17.07
C ILE A 179 17.05 -5.30 16.37
N TYR A 180 17.61 -6.47 16.66
CA TYR A 180 18.89 -6.95 16.11
C TYR A 180 20.04 -5.95 16.23
N GLY A 181 20.15 -5.28 17.38
CA GLY A 181 21.21 -4.30 17.65
C GLY A 181 21.01 -2.94 16.95
N ARG A 182 19.83 -2.67 16.38
CA ARG A 182 19.49 -1.40 15.74
C ARG A 182 18.26 -0.77 16.39
N GLY A 183 18.27 0.55 16.58
CA GLY A 183 17.11 1.30 17.03
C GLY A 183 16.11 1.51 15.89
N LEU A 184 14.86 1.14 16.13
CA LEU A 184 13.74 1.24 15.20
C LEU A 184 12.58 1.95 15.88
N LEU A 185 11.95 2.86 15.14
CA LEU A 185 10.69 3.47 15.56
C LEU A 185 9.57 2.45 15.39
N TYR A 186 8.79 2.26 16.44
CA TYR A 186 7.75 1.25 16.56
C TYR A 186 6.49 1.87 17.17
N SER A 187 5.32 1.25 16.99
CA SER A 187 4.12 1.63 17.73
C SER A 187 3.49 0.43 18.46
N GLY A 188 3.20 0.61 19.75
CA GLY A 188 2.81 -0.42 20.72
C GLY A 188 1.44 -1.12 20.52
N GLY A 189 0.71 -0.86 19.44
CA GLY A 189 -0.68 -1.33 19.29
C GLY A 189 -0.82 -2.82 18.88
N PRO A 190 -1.88 -3.53 19.31
CA PRO A 190 -2.14 -4.93 18.92
C PRO A 190 -2.38 -5.14 17.41
N PHE A 191 -2.71 -4.08 16.67
CA PHE A 191 -2.83 -4.08 15.20
C PHE A 191 -1.61 -3.44 14.49
N SER A 192 -0.59 -3.05 15.25
CA SER A 192 0.64 -2.42 14.75
C SER A 192 1.73 -3.37 14.20
N PRO A 193 1.53 -4.70 13.99
CA PRO A 193 2.47 -5.42 13.14
C PRO A 193 2.47 -4.86 11.69
N ILE A 194 1.34 -4.34 11.21
CA ILE A 194 1.14 -3.91 9.80
C ILE A 194 2.09 -2.76 9.40
N SER A 195 2.63 -2.02 10.37
CA SER A 195 3.31 -0.74 10.22
C SER A 195 4.73 -0.74 9.66
N CYS A 196 5.32 -1.91 9.38
CA CYS A 196 6.54 -1.96 8.55
C CYS A 196 6.27 -1.68 7.06
N ARG A 197 5.10 -1.12 6.71
CA ARG A 197 4.67 -0.85 5.34
C ARG A 197 4.79 0.62 4.94
N ILE A 198 5.29 0.76 3.70
CA ILE A 198 5.26 1.92 2.79
C ILE A 198 6.29 3.00 3.03
N PHE A 199 6.62 3.39 4.25
CA PHE A 199 7.75 4.29 4.47
C PHE A 199 8.94 3.46 4.91
N GLY A 200 9.63 2.95 3.89
CA GLY A 200 10.92 2.30 4.07
C GLY A 200 11.84 3.25 4.81
N TRP A 201 12.09 2.94 6.07
CA TRP A 201 13.31 3.41 6.69
C TRP A 201 14.30 2.29 6.50
N THR A 202 15.53 2.66 6.16
CA THR A 202 16.68 1.78 5.99
C THR A 202 16.74 0.70 7.10
N PHE A 203 16.37 1.06 8.33
CA PHE A 203 16.33 0.14 9.47
C PHE A 203 15.33 -1.03 9.34
N GLY A 204 14.14 -0.81 8.77
CA GLY A 204 13.13 -1.86 8.60
C GLY A 204 13.59 -2.93 7.60
N VAL A 205 14.28 -2.50 6.54
CA VAL A 205 14.91 -3.38 5.55
C VAL A 205 15.92 -4.31 6.22
N PHE A 206 16.79 -3.76 7.07
CA PHE A 206 17.78 -4.56 7.77
C PHE A 206 17.17 -5.53 8.77
N ALA A 207 16.13 -5.12 9.51
CA ALA A 207 15.45 -6.01 10.44
C ALA A 207 14.81 -7.21 9.73
N GLN A 208 14.14 -6.96 8.59
CA GLN A 208 13.56 -8.03 7.78
C GLN A 208 14.62 -8.96 7.18
N GLN A 209 15.70 -8.41 6.62
CA GLN A 209 16.78 -9.23 6.07
C GLN A 209 17.45 -10.07 7.15
N GLU A 210 17.75 -9.48 8.31
CA GLU A 210 18.38 -10.18 9.44
C GLU A 210 17.48 -11.28 10.00
N TYR A 211 16.16 -11.05 10.08
CA TYR A 211 15.20 -12.09 10.44
C TYR A 211 15.27 -13.28 9.47
N ALA A 212 15.31 -13.02 8.16
CA ALA A 212 15.45 -14.06 7.15
C ALA A 212 16.81 -14.77 7.19
N ILE A 213 17.91 -14.06 7.49
CA ILE A 213 19.24 -14.68 7.67
C ILE A 213 19.24 -15.63 8.86
N ARG A 214 18.61 -15.23 9.98
CA ARG A 214 18.53 -16.06 11.18
C ARG A 214 17.66 -17.29 10.98
N ASN A 215 16.57 -17.16 10.21
CA ASN A 215 15.66 -18.24 9.81
C ASN A 215 15.39 -19.24 10.95
N SER A 216 14.99 -18.75 12.14
CA SER A 216 14.80 -19.62 13.31
C SER A 216 13.72 -20.68 13.10
N MET A 217 12.83 -20.45 12.14
CA MET A 217 11.77 -21.36 11.74
C MET A 217 12.20 -22.36 10.65
N ASN A 218 13.43 -22.29 10.12
CA ASN A 218 13.97 -23.17 9.08
C ASN A 218 13.07 -23.25 7.82
N PHE A 219 12.54 -22.13 7.36
CA PHE A 219 11.83 -22.06 6.07
C PHE A 219 12.82 -22.16 4.91
N VAL A 220 12.45 -22.92 3.88
CA VAL A 220 13.23 -23.06 2.65
C VAL A 220 13.30 -21.71 1.94
N GLY A 221 14.50 -21.35 1.49
CA GLY A 221 14.73 -20.14 0.70
C GLY A 221 15.14 -18.91 1.51
N TYR A 222 14.69 -18.77 2.75
CA TYR A 222 14.99 -17.61 3.59
C TYR A 222 16.50 -17.39 3.72
N GLY A 223 16.93 -16.14 3.60
CA GLY A 223 18.32 -15.77 3.79
C GLY A 223 18.65 -14.35 3.35
N GLN A 224 19.95 -14.06 3.24
CA GLN A 224 20.47 -12.73 2.91
C GLN A 224 19.84 -12.14 1.63
N TYR A 225 19.55 -12.98 0.64
CA TYR A 225 19.01 -12.58 -0.66
C TYR A 225 17.58 -13.08 -0.92
N CYS A 226 16.85 -13.48 0.13
CA CYS A 226 15.47 -13.93 0.04
C CYS A 226 14.74 -13.59 1.34
N TRP A 227 14.10 -12.43 1.34
CA TRP A 227 13.37 -11.83 2.45
C TRP A 227 12.30 -10.90 1.87
N GLY A 228 11.34 -10.45 2.69
CA GLY A 228 10.27 -9.55 2.25
C GLY A 228 8.95 -9.88 2.94
N PHE A 229 8.80 -9.42 4.18
CA PHE A 229 7.70 -9.78 5.07
C PHE A 229 6.69 -8.66 5.12
N THR A 230 5.54 -8.90 4.52
CA THR A 230 4.55 -7.86 4.32
C THR A 230 3.18 -8.49 4.01
N ALA A 231 2.05 -7.82 4.29
CA ALA A 231 0.72 -8.25 3.83
C ALA A 231 0.61 -8.65 2.34
N CYS A 232 0.41 -9.93 2.11
CA CYS A 232 0.29 -10.46 0.76
C CYS A 232 -0.71 -11.62 0.79
N ASP A 233 -1.10 -12.06 -0.39
CA ASP A 233 -1.81 -13.32 -0.52
C ASP A 233 -0.96 -14.50 -0.06
N GLY A 234 -1.60 -15.65 0.05
CA GLY A 234 -0.94 -16.86 0.53
C GLY A 234 -1.64 -18.10 0.03
N LEU A 235 -1.34 -19.20 0.69
CA LEU A 235 -1.63 -20.56 0.23
C LEU A 235 -3.01 -21.05 0.67
N GLY A 236 -3.71 -20.25 1.47
CA GLY A 236 -4.96 -20.60 2.14
C GLY A 236 -4.74 -21.02 3.59
N TRP A 237 -5.84 -21.09 4.34
CA TRP A 237 -5.86 -21.50 5.76
C TRP A 237 -5.66 -23.00 5.92
N ILE A 238 -4.41 -23.46 5.81
CA ILE A 238 -4.06 -24.88 5.76
C ILE A 238 -2.94 -25.19 6.76
N THR A 239 -3.05 -26.32 7.45
CA THR A 239 -1.96 -26.86 8.28
C THR A 239 -1.33 -28.06 7.56
N ARG A 240 0.00 -28.05 7.40
CA ARG A 240 0.74 -29.15 6.77
C ARG A 240 2.07 -29.40 7.45
N LYS A 241 2.50 -30.66 7.44
CA LYS A 241 3.84 -31.06 7.89
C LYS A 241 4.87 -30.78 6.79
N VAL A 242 5.82 -29.91 7.07
CA VAL A 242 6.95 -29.57 6.19
C VAL A 242 8.25 -29.91 6.90
N ASN A 243 9.06 -30.79 6.28
CA ASN A 243 10.33 -31.26 6.85
C ASN A 243 10.19 -31.78 8.29
N GLY A 244 9.13 -32.53 8.57
CA GLY A 244 8.89 -33.10 9.89
C GLY A 244 8.21 -32.17 10.90
N VAL A 245 8.05 -30.88 10.59
CA VAL A 245 7.47 -29.85 11.46
C VAL A 245 6.06 -29.50 11.00
N GLU A 246 5.09 -29.50 11.90
CA GLU A 246 3.74 -29.01 11.60
C GLU A 246 3.75 -27.48 11.46
N ARG A 247 3.20 -26.97 10.36
CA ARG A 247 3.17 -25.54 10.04
C ARG A 247 1.78 -25.13 9.62
N GLN A 248 1.39 -23.94 10.07
CA GLN A 248 0.20 -23.26 9.60
C GLN A 248 0.57 -22.32 8.47
N PHE A 249 -0.19 -22.39 7.39
CA PHE A 249 -0.15 -21.46 6.27
C PHE A 249 -1.40 -20.60 6.28
N PHE A 250 -1.25 -19.38 5.79
CA PHE A 250 -2.31 -18.39 5.79
C PHE A 250 -2.72 -18.04 4.36
N ASP A 251 -3.95 -17.57 4.22
CA ASP A 251 -4.39 -16.86 3.02
C ASP A 251 -3.82 -15.42 3.04
N TYR A 252 -4.58 -14.43 2.56
CA TYR A 252 -4.24 -13.02 2.71
C TYR A 252 -4.16 -12.62 4.19
N ILE A 253 -2.96 -12.25 4.64
CA ILE A 253 -2.71 -11.77 6.00
C ILE A 253 -1.54 -10.79 6.01
N ALA A 254 -1.54 -9.85 6.95
CA ALA A 254 -0.40 -8.99 7.23
C ALA A 254 0.77 -9.77 7.85
N ARG A 255 1.65 -10.30 6.99
CA ARG A 255 2.92 -10.92 7.40
C ARG A 255 3.92 -9.86 7.82
N VAL A 256 4.58 -10.10 8.95
CA VAL A 256 5.44 -9.09 9.59
C VAL A 256 6.56 -9.78 10.35
N ALA A 257 7.79 -9.42 10.03
CA ALA A 257 8.96 -9.85 10.78
C ALA A 257 9.46 -8.74 11.71
N PRO A 258 9.92 -9.05 12.94
CA PRO A 258 10.04 -10.38 13.52
C PRO A 258 8.87 -10.78 14.44
N PHE A 259 7.86 -9.91 14.63
CA PHE A 259 6.85 -10.05 15.69
C PHE A 259 5.44 -10.38 15.22
N GLY A 260 5.22 -10.60 13.92
CA GLY A 260 3.91 -10.98 13.38
C GLY A 260 3.88 -12.37 12.78
N PRO A 261 2.82 -12.69 12.03
CA PRO A 261 2.68 -14.02 11.43
C PRO A 261 3.74 -14.22 10.34
N ASP A 262 4.36 -15.40 10.38
CA ASP A 262 5.31 -15.89 9.39
C ASP A 262 5.00 -17.36 9.07
N ASP A 263 4.69 -17.65 7.81
CA ASP A 263 4.41 -18.98 7.28
C ASP A 263 5.38 -19.41 6.17
N GLY A 264 6.50 -18.70 5.99
CA GLY A 264 7.46 -18.98 4.93
C GLY A 264 7.20 -18.23 3.61
N THR A 265 6.15 -17.39 3.56
CA THR A 265 5.77 -16.65 2.35
C THR A 265 6.52 -15.33 2.25
N ILE A 266 7.16 -15.11 1.10
CA ILE A 266 7.90 -13.90 0.77
C ILE A 266 7.18 -13.11 -0.31
N ALA A 267 7.14 -11.79 -0.17
CA ALA A 267 6.60 -10.87 -1.15
C ALA A 267 7.73 -10.04 -1.81
N PRO A 268 8.07 -10.28 -3.09
CA PRO A 268 9.17 -9.58 -3.76
C PRO A 268 9.04 -8.06 -3.79
N TRP A 269 7.81 -7.56 -3.90
CA TRP A 269 7.55 -6.15 -4.12
C TRP A 269 7.99 -5.26 -2.96
N VAL A 270 7.91 -5.73 -1.70
CA VAL A 270 8.34 -4.91 -0.54
C VAL A 270 9.85 -4.69 -0.55
N VAL A 271 10.61 -5.65 -1.07
CA VAL A 271 12.05 -5.51 -1.28
C VAL A 271 12.31 -4.46 -2.36
N ILE A 272 11.60 -4.52 -3.48
CA ILE A 272 11.76 -3.57 -4.58
C ILE A 272 11.36 -2.16 -4.15
N ALA A 273 10.24 -2.01 -3.44
CA ALA A 273 9.78 -0.75 -2.86
C ALA A 273 10.78 -0.17 -1.84
N SER A 274 11.64 -1.01 -1.28
CA SER A 274 12.70 -0.59 -0.35
C SER A 274 13.97 -0.07 -1.03
N LEU A 275 14.04 -0.09 -2.36
CA LEU A 275 15.22 0.29 -3.14
C LEU A 275 15.76 1.70 -2.80
N PRO A 276 14.93 2.75 -2.60
CA PRO A 276 15.44 4.08 -2.25
C PRO A 276 16.16 4.16 -0.90
N PHE A 277 15.95 3.17 -0.02
CA PHE A 277 16.37 3.26 1.38
C PHE A 277 17.56 2.39 1.74
N ALA A 278 17.77 1.28 1.02
CA ALA A 278 18.89 0.37 1.25
C ALA A 278 19.31 -0.34 -0.06
N PRO A 279 19.74 0.41 -1.09
CA PRO A 279 20.04 -0.14 -2.41
C PRO A 279 21.10 -1.26 -2.38
N GLU A 280 22.08 -1.16 -1.49
CA GLU A 280 23.13 -2.16 -1.27
C GLU A 280 22.59 -3.52 -0.81
N THR A 281 21.48 -3.51 -0.08
CA THR A 281 20.78 -4.72 0.37
C THR A 281 19.75 -5.18 -0.64
N VAL A 282 19.03 -4.24 -1.25
CA VAL A 282 17.90 -4.52 -2.16
C VAL A 282 18.38 -5.03 -3.51
N VAL A 283 19.37 -4.41 -4.14
CA VAL A 283 19.81 -4.77 -5.51
C VAL A 283 20.28 -6.23 -5.60
N PRO A 284 21.10 -6.77 -4.67
CA PRO A 284 21.44 -8.18 -4.68
C PRO A 284 20.23 -9.11 -4.50
N THR A 285 19.28 -8.77 -3.62
CA THR A 285 18.06 -9.55 -3.41
C THR A 285 17.18 -9.56 -4.66
N VAL A 286 16.97 -8.42 -5.31
CA VAL A 286 16.19 -8.34 -6.56
C VAL A 286 16.88 -9.14 -7.68
N ARG A 287 18.21 -9.12 -7.77
CA ARG A 287 18.95 -9.98 -8.70
C ARG A 287 18.77 -11.47 -8.42
N ASN A 288 18.64 -11.85 -7.14
CA ASN A 288 18.32 -13.22 -6.76
C ASN A 288 16.90 -13.60 -7.21
N PHE A 289 15.90 -12.77 -6.93
CA PHE A 289 14.52 -12.97 -7.41
C PHE A 289 14.44 -13.06 -8.93
N ALA A 290 15.20 -12.23 -9.66
CA ALA A 290 15.23 -12.25 -11.12
C ALA A 290 15.77 -13.57 -11.73
N ARG A 291 16.53 -14.35 -10.95
CA ARG A 291 17.02 -15.69 -11.34
C ARG A 291 16.04 -16.80 -10.99
N MET A 292 15.05 -16.52 -10.14
CA MET A 292 14.00 -17.46 -9.76
C MET A 292 12.85 -17.44 -10.78
N PRO A 293 12.09 -18.53 -10.91
CA PRO A 293 10.94 -18.61 -11.82
C PRO A 293 9.69 -17.85 -11.29
N LEU A 294 9.84 -16.59 -10.89
CA LEU A 294 8.80 -15.77 -10.26
C LEU A 294 7.95 -14.95 -11.24
N GLY A 295 7.88 -15.35 -12.51
CA GLY A 295 7.04 -14.70 -13.52
C GLY A 295 7.55 -13.36 -14.05
N MET A 296 8.75 -12.90 -13.65
CA MET A 296 9.33 -11.59 -14.01
C MET A 296 9.28 -11.25 -15.52
N THR A 297 9.37 -12.26 -16.40
CA THR A 297 9.39 -12.08 -17.86
C THR A 297 8.00 -11.91 -18.48
N ARG A 298 6.91 -11.90 -17.70
CA ARG A 298 5.55 -11.61 -18.17
C ARG A 298 5.22 -10.11 -18.09
N LEU A 299 4.01 -9.76 -18.56
CA LEU A 299 3.49 -8.40 -18.70
C LEU A 299 3.56 -7.52 -17.44
N TYR A 300 3.50 -8.12 -16.24
CA TYR A 300 3.31 -7.39 -14.97
C TYR A 300 4.46 -7.60 -13.96
N GLY A 301 5.61 -8.07 -14.42
CA GLY A 301 6.78 -8.24 -13.55
C GLY A 301 6.66 -9.43 -12.59
N PHE A 302 7.19 -9.28 -11.37
CA PHE A 302 7.20 -10.35 -10.38
C PHE A 302 5.79 -10.68 -9.89
N LYS A 303 5.58 -11.96 -9.60
CA LYS A 303 4.44 -12.40 -8.82
C LYS A 303 4.48 -11.80 -7.41
N PRO A 304 3.31 -11.45 -6.82
CA PRO A 304 3.23 -10.67 -5.58
C PRO A 304 3.78 -11.43 -4.38
N SER A 305 3.69 -12.76 -4.39
CA SER A 305 4.22 -13.60 -3.32
C SER A 305 4.58 -15.01 -3.79
N PHE A 306 5.41 -15.69 -3.01
CA PHE A 306 5.80 -17.08 -3.21
C PHE A 306 6.19 -17.73 -1.87
N ASN A 307 6.22 -19.07 -1.81
CA ASN A 307 6.64 -19.82 -0.62
C ASN A 307 7.38 -21.11 -1.01
N GLN A 308 8.71 -21.15 -0.83
CA GLN A 308 9.52 -22.33 -1.22
C GLN A 308 9.33 -23.51 -0.28
N SER A 309 8.82 -23.27 0.92
CA SER A 309 8.61 -24.31 1.93
C SER A 309 7.35 -25.13 1.66
N PHE A 310 6.46 -24.62 0.81
CA PHE A 310 5.23 -25.31 0.44
C PHE A 310 5.38 -26.00 -0.90
N ALA A 311 5.62 -27.31 -0.85
CA ALA A 311 5.72 -28.13 -2.05
C ALA A 311 4.35 -28.25 -2.76
N VAL A 312 4.31 -27.97 -4.06
CA VAL A 312 3.11 -28.11 -4.90
C VAL A 312 3.41 -29.16 -5.97
N GLU A 313 2.68 -30.27 -5.93
CA GLU A 313 2.75 -31.32 -6.96
C GLU A 313 2.29 -30.76 -8.31
N ASP A 314 2.90 -31.23 -9.40
CA ASP A 314 2.60 -30.85 -10.79
C ASP A 314 2.76 -29.35 -11.13
N ASN A 315 3.47 -28.58 -10.29
CA ASN A 315 3.85 -27.20 -10.57
C ASN A 315 5.29 -27.14 -11.14
N PRO A 316 5.55 -26.44 -12.26
CA PRO A 316 6.90 -26.31 -12.84
C PRO A 316 8.00 -25.86 -11.89
N THR A 317 7.64 -25.15 -10.83
CA THR A 317 8.60 -24.68 -9.83
C THR A 317 8.80 -25.70 -8.71
N GLU A 318 7.81 -26.57 -8.44
CA GLU A 318 7.66 -27.47 -7.28
C GLU A 318 7.27 -26.77 -5.96
N TRP A 319 7.04 -25.46 -5.98
CA TRP A 319 6.70 -24.63 -4.82
C TRP A 319 5.65 -23.59 -5.18
N TRP A 320 4.93 -23.13 -4.18
CA TRP A 320 3.82 -22.21 -4.38
C TRP A 320 4.29 -20.83 -4.82
N ILE A 321 3.61 -20.29 -5.84
CA ILE A 321 3.74 -18.92 -6.34
C ILE A 321 2.32 -18.40 -6.55
N SER A 322 2.08 -17.14 -6.18
CA SER A 322 0.77 -16.51 -6.35
C SER A 322 0.24 -16.63 -7.80
N PRO A 323 -1.02 -17.07 -7.99
CA PRO A 323 -1.65 -17.09 -9.31
C PRO A 323 -2.04 -15.69 -9.79
N CYS A 324 -2.10 -14.69 -8.90
CA CYS A 324 -2.68 -13.37 -9.16
C CYS A 324 -1.63 -12.26 -9.29
N HIS A 325 -2.10 -11.04 -9.54
CA HIS A 325 -1.40 -9.77 -9.30
C HIS A 325 -2.38 -8.84 -8.59
N PHE A 326 -1.89 -8.00 -7.68
CA PHE A 326 -2.70 -7.06 -6.93
C PHE A 326 -2.24 -5.64 -7.25
N GLY A 327 -3.17 -4.70 -7.42
CA GLY A 327 -2.82 -3.33 -7.79
C GLY A 327 -2.10 -2.53 -6.70
N ILE A 328 -1.87 -3.11 -5.52
CA ILE A 328 -1.16 -2.49 -4.38
C ILE A 328 0.29 -2.92 -4.22
N ASP A 329 0.67 -3.98 -4.94
CA ASP A 329 1.93 -4.69 -4.84
C ASP A 329 2.81 -4.37 -6.05
#